data_AF-A0A1R3UEF2-F1
#
_entry.id   AF-A0A1R3UEF2-F1
#
_cell.length_a   1.000
_cell.length_b   1.000
_cell.length_c   1.000
_cell.angle_alpha   90.00
_cell.angle_beta   90.00
_cell.angle_gamma   90.00
#
_symmetry.space_group_name_H-M   'P 1'
#
loop_
_entity.id
_entity.type
_entity.pdbx_description
1 polymer ?
#
loop_
_entity_poly.entity_id
_entity_poly.type
_entity_poly.pdbx_seq_one_letter_code
_entity_poly.pdbx_strand_id
1 'polypeptide(L)'
;MLPLLSSTADAMTALGGTDLLHLAAETPTENAPDTGGLAEFLRGFFGPLFLVIVSIVAIFFLFTREITRFAQFMILAIFIGIVFYVPGIIEVIAVAIARAMGVPTE
;
A
#
# COMPACT_ATOMS: atom_id res chain seq x y z
N MET A 1 46.62 16.60 -9.44
CA MET A 1 46.90 16.32 -8.02
C MET A 1 45.81 15.41 -7.46
N LEU A 2 45.72 14.18 -7.96
CA LEU A 2 44.68 13.20 -7.63
C LEU A 2 45.16 11.84 -7.03
N PRO A 3 46.40 11.65 -6.51
CA PRO A 3 46.82 10.33 -6.01
C PRO A 3 46.26 9.98 -4.61
N LEU A 4 45.58 10.90 -3.93
CA LEU A 4 45.09 10.68 -2.57
C LEU A 4 43.74 9.94 -2.53
N LEU A 5 42.87 10.13 -3.54
CA LEU A 5 41.57 9.44 -3.58
C LEU A 5 41.69 7.97 -3.99
N SER A 6 42.65 7.62 -4.86
CA SER A 6 42.89 6.23 -5.24
C SER A 6 43.45 5.40 -4.08
N SER A 7 44.37 5.98 -3.28
CA SER A 7 44.91 5.30 -2.09
C SER A 7 43.83 5.05 -1.02
N THR A 8 42.86 5.94 -0.87
CA THR A 8 41.73 5.74 0.05
C THR A 8 40.73 4.69 -0.47
N ALA A 9 40.51 4.63 -1.79
CA ALA A 9 39.67 3.62 -2.41
C ALA A 9 40.31 2.22 -2.36
N ASP A 10 41.62 2.11 -2.58
CA ASP A 10 42.38 0.86 -2.42
C ASP A 10 42.45 0.43 -0.95
N ALA A 11 42.59 1.36 -0.02
CA ALA A 11 42.54 1.06 1.41
C ALA A 11 41.16 0.53 1.86
N MET A 12 40.05 1.09 1.37
CA MET A 12 38.71 0.55 1.65
C MET A 12 38.48 -0.83 1.01
N THR A 13 39.06 -1.08 -0.15
CA THR A 13 38.96 -2.38 -0.83
C THR A 13 39.80 -3.44 -0.11
N ALA A 14 40.97 -3.06 0.42
CA ALA A 14 41.85 -3.92 1.21
C ALA A 14 41.31 -4.21 2.63
N LEU A 15 40.47 -3.32 3.19
CA LEU A 15 39.96 -3.44 4.56
C LEU A 15 38.50 -3.94 4.66
N GLY A 16 37.72 -3.94 3.57
CA GLY A 16 36.26 -3.76 3.71
C GLY A 16 35.31 -4.65 2.93
N GLY A 17 35.79 -5.54 2.05
CA GLY A 17 34.87 -6.33 1.21
C GLY A 17 34.39 -7.62 1.90
N THR A 18 35.36 -8.48 2.24
CA THR A 18 35.10 -9.85 2.71
C THR A 18 35.14 -9.96 4.23
N ASP A 19 35.96 -9.15 4.91
CA ASP A 19 36.10 -9.16 6.37
C ASP A 19 34.86 -8.58 7.07
N LEU A 20 34.23 -7.54 6.50
CA LEU A 20 32.98 -7.00 7.04
C LEU A 20 31.78 -7.93 6.82
N LEU A 21 31.78 -8.70 5.73
CA LEU A 21 30.81 -9.78 5.49
C LEU A 21 31.05 -10.99 6.43
N HIS A 22 32.30 -11.24 6.81
CA HIS A 22 32.67 -12.26 7.80
C HIS A 22 32.32 -11.83 9.23
N LEU A 23 32.56 -10.56 9.60
CA LEU A 23 32.18 -9.99 10.90
C LEU A 23 30.66 -9.85 11.05
N ALA A 24 29.93 -9.67 9.95
CA ALA A 24 28.47 -9.75 9.96
C ALA A 24 27.94 -11.19 10.09
N ALA A 25 28.78 -12.20 9.84
CA ALA A 25 28.45 -13.62 9.98
C ALA A 25 28.87 -14.20 11.35
N GLU A 26 29.87 -13.63 12.03
CA GLU A 26 30.27 -13.99 13.38
C GLU A 26 29.66 -13.06 14.43
N THR A 27 28.36 -13.24 14.72
CA THR A 27 27.81 -12.83 16.00
C THR A 27 28.13 -13.92 17.04
N PRO A 28 28.93 -13.66 18.09
CA PRO A 28 29.11 -14.61 19.17
C PRO A 28 27.83 -14.67 19.99
N THR A 29 27.04 -15.73 19.82
CA THR A 29 25.83 -16.03 20.60
C THR A 29 26.20 -16.66 21.95
N GLU A 30 27.20 -16.15 22.66
CA GLU A 30 27.73 -16.88 23.82
C GLU A 30 27.03 -16.54 25.14
N ASN A 31 26.13 -15.55 25.19
CA ASN A 31 25.36 -15.22 26.41
C ASN A 31 24.01 -14.53 26.12
N ALA A 32 23.28 -14.94 25.07
CA ALA A 32 21.88 -14.53 24.91
C ALA A 32 21.01 -15.36 25.87
N PRO A 33 20.06 -14.75 26.62
CA PRO A 33 19.09 -15.51 27.39
C PRO A 33 18.44 -16.58 26.50
N ASP A 34 18.22 -17.78 27.05
CA ASP A 34 17.63 -18.92 26.33
C ASP A 34 16.18 -18.58 25.92
N THR A 35 16.10 -17.90 24.79
CA THR A 35 14.88 -17.44 24.13
C THR A 35 14.44 -18.42 23.06
N GLY A 36 15.11 -19.58 22.93
CA GLY A 36 14.78 -20.60 21.94
C GLY A 36 13.33 -21.07 22.06
N GLY A 37 12.86 -21.33 23.29
CA GLY A 37 11.47 -21.69 23.55
C GLY A 37 10.46 -20.57 23.24
N LEU A 38 10.85 -19.31 23.48
CA LEU A 38 10.01 -18.15 23.14
C LEU A 38 9.95 -17.94 21.62
N ALA A 39 11.08 -18.12 20.93
CA ALA A 39 11.18 -18.01 19.47
C ALA A 39 10.38 -19.11 18.77
N GLU A 40 10.42 -20.34 19.27
CA GLU A 40 9.63 -21.46 18.72
C GLU A 40 8.13 -21.22 18.92
N PHE A 41 7.73 -20.73 20.11
CA PHE A 41 6.34 -20.32 20.38
C PHE A 41 5.88 -19.19 19.45
N LEU A 42 6.70 -18.14 19.31
CA LEU A 42 6.38 -17.01 18.45
C LEU A 42 6.32 -17.44 16.98
N ARG A 43 7.21 -18.30 16.50
CA ARG A 43 7.23 -18.78 15.12
C ARG A 43 6.03 -19.70 14.82
N GLY A 44 5.70 -20.60 15.74
CA GLY A 44 4.53 -21.49 15.64
C GLY A 44 3.21 -20.72 15.65
N PHE A 45 3.14 -19.59 16.37
CA PHE A 45 1.94 -18.75 16.44
C PHE A 45 1.85 -17.72 15.31
N PHE A 46 2.91 -16.95 15.06
CA PHE A 46 2.91 -15.88 14.06
C PHE A 46 2.89 -16.41 12.63
N GLY A 47 3.50 -17.57 12.33
CA GLY A 47 3.54 -18.11 10.98
C GLY A 47 2.14 -18.34 10.38
N PRO A 48 1.29 -19.17 11.01
CA PRO A 48 -0.07 -19.41 10.54
C PRO A 48 -0.94 -18.15 10.57
N LEU A 49 -0.85 -17.35 11.64
CA LEU A 49 -1.65 -16.14 11.80
C LEU A 49 -1.35 -15.11 10.71
N PHE A 50 -0.06 -14.92 10.38
CA PHE A 50 0.37 -14.02 9.32
C PHE A 50 -0.17 -14.46 7.96
N LEU A 51 -0.10 -15.76 7.62
CA LEU A 51 -0.62 -16.25 6.35
C LEU A 51 -2.14 -16.05 6.21
N VAL A 52 -2.90 -16.25 7.28
CA VAL A 52 -4.36 -16.01 7.27
C VAL A 52 -4.65 -14.54 7.02
N ILE A 53 -4.02 -13.64 7.77
CA ILE A 53 -4.26 -12.20 7.64
C ILE A 53 -3.82 -11.70 6.25
N VAL A 54 -2.63 -12.08 5.80
CA VAL A 54 -2.12 -11.70 4.47
C VAL A 54 -2.98 -12.27 3.36
N SER A 55 -3.52 -13.49 3.50
CA SER A 55 -4.45 -14.05 2.52
C SER A 55 -5.71 -13.21 2.38
N ILE A 56 -6.34 -12.82 3.51
CA ILE A 56 -7.52 -11.96 3.51
C ILE A 56 -7.18 -10.60 2.87
N VAL A 57 -6.10 -9.96 3.33
CA VAL A 57 -5.66 -8.66 2.80
C VAL A 57 -5.34 -8.76 1.30
N ALA A 58 -4.71 -9.85 0.83
CA ALA A 58 -4.40 -10.06 -0.58
C ALA A 58 -5.67 -10.21 -1.42
N ILE A 59 -6.68 -10.93 -0.94
CA ILE A 59 -8.00 -11.06 -1.58
C ILE A 59 -8.67 -9.69 -1.69
N PHE A 60 -8.75 -8.95 -0.58
CA PHE A 60 -9.30 -7.60 -0.57
C PHE A 60 -8.50 -6.67 -1.48
N PHE A 61 -7.17 -6.74 -1.48
CA PHE A 61 -6.32 -5.93 -2.35
C PHE A 61 -6.58 -6.22 -3.84
N LEU A 62 -6.70 -7.50 -4.21
CA LEU A 62 -7.01 -7.92 -5.57
C LEU A 62 -8.36 -7.34 -6.02
N PHE A 63 -9.36 -7.42 -5.15
CA PHE A 63 -10.71 -6.97 -5.46
C PHE A 63 -10.91 -5.46 -5.28
N THR A 64 -10.12 -4.76 -4.46
CA THR A 64 -10.32 -3.33 -4.20
C THR A 64 -10.13 -2.49 -5.47
N ARG A 65 -9.13 -2.83 -6.30
CA ARG A 65 -8.90 -2.10 -7.56
C ARG A 65 -9.96 -2.40 -8.62
N GLU A 66 -10.51 -3.61 -8.62
CA GLU A 66 -11.53 -4.01 -9.60
C GLU A 66 -12.94 -3.57 -9.20
N ILE A 67 -13.30 -3.73 -7.93
CA ILE A 67 -14.61 -3.36 -7.37
C ILE A 67 -14.83 -1.86 -7.42
N THR A 68 -13.81 -1.03 -7.17
CA THR A 68 -13.97 0.44 -7.24
C THR A 68 -14.32 0.91 -8.65
N ARG A 69 -13.72 0.29 -9.69
CA ARG A 69 -14.08 0.54 -11.09
C ARG A 69 -15.50 0.05 -11.40
N PHE A 70 -15.87 -1.14 -10.94
CA PHE A 70 -17.22 -1.68 -11.12
C PHE A 70 -18.29 -0.85 -10.39
N ALA A 71 -18.03 -0.43 -9.16
CA ALA A 71 -18.90 0.43 -8.37
C ALA A 71 -19.11 1.77 -9.06
N GLN A 72 -18.07 2.35 -9.66
CA GLN A 72 -18.20 3.58 -10.44
C GLN A 72 -19.16 3.40 -11.62
N PHE A 73 -19.03 2.31 -12.38
CA PHE A 73 -19.98 2.02 -13.47
C PHE A 73 -21.40 1.79 -12.97
N MET A 74 -21.57 1.07 -11.87
CA MET A 74 -22.88 0.81 -11.28
C MET A 74 -23.54 2.10 -10.76
N ILE A 75 -22.79 2.93 -10.03
CA ILE A 75 -23.26 4.21 -9.52
C ILE A 75 -23.66 5.13 -10.68
N LEU A 76 -22.85 5.21 -11.74
CA LEU A 76 -23.16 6.02 -12.92
C LEU A 76 -24.43 5.53 -13.63
N ALA A 77 -24.57 4.22 -13.83
CA ALA A 77 -25.75 3.64 -14.46
C ALA A 77 -27.02 3.93 -13.65
N ILE A 78 -26.97 3.76 -12.33
CA ILE A 78 -28.07 4.08 -11.43
C ILE A 78 -28.37 5.59 -11.45
N PHE A 79 -27.35 6.45 -11.44
CA PHE A 79 -27.51 7.89 -11.46
C PHE A 79 -28.26 8.36 -12.73
N ILE A 80 -27.82 7.90 -13.90
CA ILE A 80 -28.50 8.18 -15.17
C ILE A 80 -29.92 7.58 -15.16
N GLY A 81 -30.06 6.35 -14.66
CA GLY A 81 -31.37 5.73 -14.48
C GLY A 81 -32.32 6.64 -13.71
N ILE A 82 -31.92 7.16 -12.55
CA ILE A 82 -32.76 8.03 -11.72
C ILE A 82 -33.10 9.35 -12.44
N VAL A 83 -32.10 10.03 -13.01
CA VAL A 83 -32.30 11.35 -13.65
C VAL A 83 -33.31 11.29 -14.79
N PHE A 84 -33.29 10.22 -15.59
CA PHE A 84 -34.17 10.07 -16.75
C PHE A 84 -35.47 9.32 -16.45
N TYR A 85 -35.49 8.43 -15.44
CA TYR A 85 -36.68 7.65 -15.09
C TYR A 85 -37.63 8.42 -14.16
N VAL A 86 -37.11 9.25 -13.25
CA VAL A 86 -37.94 10.00 -12.31
C VAL A 86 -38.43 11.29 -12.98
N PRO A 87 -39.75 11.41 -13.23
CA PRO A 87 -40.30 12.63 -13.82
C PRO A 87 -40.08 13.83 -12.88
N GLY A 88 -39.75 14.98 -13.45
CA GLY A 88 -39.57 16.25 -12.71
C GLY A 88 -38.14 16.54 -12.23
N ILE A 89 -37.23 15.55 -12.19
CA ILE A 89 -35.82 15.81 -11.79
C ILE A 89 -35.14 16.77 -12.76
N ILE A 90 -35.35 16.59 -14.07
CA ILE A 90 -34.78 17.45 -15.11
C ILE A 90 -35.33 18.87 -15.00
N GLU A 91 -36.60 19.01 -14.65
CA GLU A 91 -37.29 20.31 -14.51
C GLU A 91 -36.75 21.09 -13.30
N VAL A 92 -36.58 20.43 -12.16
CA VAL A 92 -35.99 21.05 -10.96
C VAL A 92 -34.54 21.47 -11.20
N ILE A 93 -33.74 20.65 -11.89
CA ILE A 93 -32.35 21.00 -12.24
C ILE A 93 -32.32 22.19 -13.20
N ALA A 94 -33.16 22.19 -14.24
CA ALA A 94 -33.25 23.28 -15.19
C ALA A 94 -33.66 24.59 -14.52
N VAL A 95 -34.66 24.55 -13.65
CA VAL A 95 -35.12 25.72 -12.88
C VAL A 95 -34.03 26.20 -11.91
N ALA A 96 -33.35 25.29 -11.23
CA ALA A 96 -32.26 25.64 -10.30
C ALA A 96 -31.09 26.33 -11.04
N ILE A 97 -30.70 25.80 -12.20
CA ILE A 97 -29.64 26.40 -13.02
C ILE A 97 -30.09 27.76 -13.56
N ALA A 98 -31.31 27.87 -14.09
CA ALA A 98 -31.84 29.12 -14.61
C ALA A 98 -31.91 30.22 -13.54
N ARG A 99 -32.36 29.89 -12.33
CA ARG A 99 -32.36 30.82 -11.18
C ARG A 99 -30.94 31.21 -10.74
N ALA A 100 -30.01 30.26 -10.71
CA ALA A 100 -28.60 30.53 -10.39
C ALA A 100 -27.95 31.46 -11.43
N MET A 101 -28.39 31.37 -12.69
CA MET A 101 -27.97 32.24 -13.79
C MET A 101 -28.74 33.57 -13.84
N GLY A 102 -29.64 33.85 -12.88
CA GLY A 102 -30.42 35.08 -12.83
C GLY A 102 -31.56 35.17 -13.84
N VAL A 103 -31.94 34.06 -14.46
CA VAL A 103 -33.07 33.98 -15.38
C VAL A 103 -34.35 33.74 -14.57
N PRO A 104 -35.39 34.58 -14.74
CA PRO A 104 -36.67 34.34 -14.08
C PRO A 104 -37.31 33.07 -14.65
N THR A 105 -37.67 32.16 -13.76
CA THR A 105 -38.42 30.94 -14.08
C THR A 105 -39.79 31.07 -13.43
N GLU A 106 -40.83 31.27 -14.24
CA GLU A 106 -42.23 31.31 -13.80
C GLU A 106 -42.73 29.91 -13.41
#